data_AF-A0A0G1XS88-F1
#
_entry.id   AF-A0A0G1XS88-F1
#
_cell.length_a   1.000
_cell.length_b   1.000
_cell.length_c   1.000
_cell.angle_alpha   90.00
_cell.angle_beta   90.00
_cell.angle_gamma   90.00
#
_symmetry.space_group_name_H-M   'P 1'
#
loop_
_entity.id
_entity.type
_entity.pdbx_description
1 polymer ?
#
loop_
_entity_poly.entity_id
_entity_poly.type
_entity_poly.pdbx_seq_one_letter_code
_entity_poly.pdbx_strand_id
1 'polypeptide(L)'
;MHALGPISLIGLITLLGVGCVSESVMQTVETTGGSEETRIVFPVENYREGRWFKTFGEYIDDRFTGYHVADDVEPDSLERETPVVSITKGTVARVDFVGGYGGLVVVEHTVDREVITALYGHLDLGSVRFKSGDLVEAGEFIGNLGDDASEETDGERKHLHFGLHEGRSEKINGYEANVSAVRDWINPTDFFIAHGLDATTSGRRVDPNIELGGGILSVSFELPEGWEVEWIPQIEAWNLFTPSGEGSARDRSQMLIRYFDASNFVTLSTVTIHSADDIIIGKTGYTARRYDIEKKPSVADFAYQPSWRNERHLVTDFRGAEGRTRYYVVAANPELDSTSARRRV
;
A
#
# COMPACT_ATOMS: atom_id res chain seq x y z
N MET A 1 -3.63 -52.02 1.84
CA MET A 1 -3.13 -51.85 3.22
C MET A 1 -1.61 -51.88 3.15
N HIS A 2 -0.96 -50.87 3.75
CA HIS A 2 0.49 -50.68 3.92
C HIS A 2 1.31 -50.55 2.61
N ALA A 3 1.66 -49.35 2.15
CA ALA A 3 2.64 -48.39 2.68
C ALA A 3 4.08 -48.92 2.67
N LEU A 4 4.98 -48.20 1.98
CA LEU A 4 6.34 -47.78 2.38
C LEU A 4 7.12 -47.34 1.12
N GLY A 5 7.47 -46.05 1.02
CA GLY A 5 8.62 -45.57 0.22
C GLY A 5 9.90 -45.66 1.06
N PRO A 6 10.96 -44.85 0.85
CA PRO A 6 11.56 -44.29 -0.37
C PRO A 6 13.03 -44.79 -0.52
N ILE A 7 13.73 -44.42 -1.60
CA ILE A 7 15.21 -44.52 -1.68
C ILE A 7 15.77 -43.11 -1.89
N SER A 8 16.55 -42.64 -0.92
CA SER A 8 17.37 -41.43 -0.99
C SER A 8 18.81 -41.86 -1.28
N LEU A 9 19.46 -41.20 -2.25
CA LEU A 9 20.85 -41.48 -2.63
C LEU A 9 21.78 -40.39 -2.08
N ILE A 10 22.77 -40.85 -1.34
CA ILE A 10 23.87 -40.10 -0.72
C ILE A 10 25.07 -40.03 -1.68
N GLY A 11 25.79 -38.91 -1.68
CA GLY A 11 27.20 -38.80 -2.12
C GLY A 11 27.70 -37.40 -1.79
N LEU A 12 28.38 -37.16 -0.66
CA LEU A 12 29.77 -37.45 -0.29
C LEU A 12 30.80 -36.75 -1.18
N ILE A 13 31.33 -35.63 -0.70
CA ILE A 13 32.64 -35.09 -1.07
C ILE A 13 33.44 -34.96 0.22
N THR A 14 34.56 -35.69 0.27
CA THR A 14 35.58 -35.61 1.31
C THR A 14 36.71 -34.73 0.81
N LEU A 15 37.23 -33.81 1.63
CA LEU A 15 38.64 -33.46 1.57
C LEU A 15 39.18 -33.04 2.95
N LEU A 16 40.31 -33.66 3.25
CA LEU A 16 41.18 -33.66 4.42
C LEU A 16 41.44 -32.30 5.12
N GLY A 17 41.52 -32.35 6.45
CA GLY A 17 42.19 -31.36 7.30
C GLY A 17 42.30 -31.86 8.74
N VAL A 18 43.49 -32.33 9.12
CA VAL A 18 43.81 -32.86 10.45
C VAL A 18 44.04 -31.71 11.44
N GLY A 19 43.45 -31.81 12.63
CA GLY A 19 43.78 -30.95 13.77
C GLY A 19 43.04 -31.36 15.04
N CYS A 20 43.68 -32.16 15.89
CA CYS A 20 43.24 -32.45 17.26
C CYS A 20 43.27 -31.17 18.11
N VAL A 21 42.16 -30.83 18.76
CA VAL A 21 42.17 -30.11 20.05
C VAL A 21 41.06 -30.68 20.94
N SER A 22 41.42 -30.86 22.21
CA SER A 22 40.71 -31.53 23.31
C SER A 22 39.35 -30.93 23.68
N GLU A 23 38.43 -31.81 24.09
CA GLU A 23 37.19 -31.46 24.78
C GLU A 23 37.47 -30.68 26.08
N SER A 24 36.92 -29.47 26.17
CA SER A 24 36.62 -28.83 27.45
C SER A 24 35.11 -28.82 27.63
N VAL A 25 34.64 -29.49 28.68
CA VAL A 25 33.25 -29.44 29.14
C VAL A 25 32.96 -28.01 29.60
N MET A 26 32.25 -27.23 28.77
CA MET A 26 31.62 -25.98 29.19
C MET A 26 30.15 -26.27 29.47
N GLN A 27 29.79 -26.11 30.73
CA GLN A 27 28.44 -26.20 31.25
C GLN A 27 27.58 -25.13 30.58
N THR A 28 26.64 -25.55 29.74
CA THR A 28 25.63 -24.67 29.16
C THR A 28 24.67 -24.24 30.27
N VAL A 29 24.80 -22.99 30.71
CA VAL A 29 23.74 -22.29 31.43
C VAL A 29 22.63 -22.08 30.41
N GLU A 30 21.50 -22.77 30.59
CA GLU A 30 20.27 -22.46 29.87
C GLU A 30 19.77 -21.09 30.36
N THR A 31 20.10 -20.04 29.63
CA THR A 31 19.38 -18.77 29.72
C THR A 31 18.03 -18.99 29.01
N THR A 32 17.00 -19.34 29.78
CA THR A 32 15.60 -19.23 29.34
C THR A 32 15.23 -17.75 29.22
N GLY A 33 15.72 -17.11 28.16
CA GLY A 33 15.23 -15.82 27.69
C GLY A 33 14.27 -16.07 26.54
N GLY A 34 13.06 -16.54 26.85
CA GLY A 34 11.98 -16.50 25.88
C GLY A 34 11.68 -15.04 25.60
N SER A 35 11.98 -14.55 24.40
CA SER A 35 11.41 -13.30 23.92
C SER A 35 9.90 -13.51 23.88
N GLU A 36 9.16 -12.87 24.78
CA GLU A 36 7.72 -12.70 24.57
C GLU A 36 7.57 -12.00 23.23
N GLU A 37 6.99 -12.71 22.27
CA GLU A 37 6.70 -12.17 20.94
C GLU A 37 5.75 -10.98 21.12
N THR A 38 6.12 -9.82 20.58
CA THR A 38 5.32 -8.60 20.75
C THR A 38 3.98 -8.80 20.06
N ARG A 39 2.87 -8.84 20.82
CA ARG A 39 1.53 -8.96 20.24
C ARG A 39 1.20 -7.69 19.47
N ILE A 40 0.98 -7.84 18.15
CA ILE A 40 0.48 -6.79 17.26
C ILE A 40 -0.95 -7.12 16.82
N VAL A 41 -1.80 -6.11 16.70
CA VAL A 41 -3.16 -6.22 16.14
C VAL A 41 -3.42 -5.06 15.17
N PHE A 42 -4.42 -5.21 14.30
CA PHE A 42 -4.92 -4.08 13.52
C PHE A 42 -5.62 -3.04 14.43
N PRO A 43 -5.54 -1.75 14.09
CA PRO A 43 -6.12 -0.68 14.91
C PRO A 43 -7.65 -0.62 14.81
N VAL A 44 -8.24 -1.21 13.76
CA VAL A 44 -9.69 -1.36 13.55
C VAL A 44 -9.98 -2.72 12.92
N GLU A 45 -11.20 -3.24 13.14
CA GLU A 45 -11.59 -4.59 12.71
C GLU A 45 -11.52 -4.77 11.18
N ASN A 46 -11.98 -3.79 10.42
CA ASN A 46 -12.05 -3.81 8.96
C ASN A 46 -10.82 -3.17 8.29
N TYR A 47 -9.66 -3.17 8.96
CA TYR A 47 -8.45 -2.48 8.48
C TYR A 47 -8.08 -2.80 7.03
N ARG A 48 -8.24 -4.06 6.61
CA ARG A 48 -7.88 -4.49 5.25
C ARG A 48 -8.88 -3.99 4.22
N GLU A 49 -10.17 -4.16 4.50
CA GLU A 49 -11.24 -3.87 3.55
C GLU A 49 -11.57 -2.37 3.49
N GLY A 50 -11.38 -1.64 4.59
CA GLY A 50 -11.62 -0.20 4.68
C GLY A 50 -10.49 0.66 4.10
N ARG A 51 -9.30 0.09 3.89
CA ARG A 51 -8.12 0.79 3.39
C ARG A 51 -8.03 0.74 1.86
N TRP A 52 -8.89 1.52 1.21
CA TRP A 52 -8.93 1.63 -0.25
C TRP A 52 -8.93 3.09 -0.74
N PHE A 53 -9.01 4.07 0.17
CA PHE A 53 -9.07 5.49 -0.16
C PHE A 53 -8.01 6.26 0.62
N LYS A 54 -7.01 6.83 -0.08
CA LYS A 54 -5.81 7.47 0.49
C LYS A 54 -4.97 6.50 1.33
N THR A 55 -4.26 5.62 0.63
CA THR A 55 -3.31 4.68 1.21
C THR A 55 -1.91 5.32 1.30
N PHE A 56 -1.06 4.77 2.15
CA PHE A 56 0.32 5.22 2.31
C PHE A 56 1.04 5.43 0.97
N GLY A 57 1.67 6.58 0.82
CA GLY A 57 2.49 6.96 -0.33
C GLY A 57 1.73 7.47 -1.54
N GLU A 58 0.40 7.52 -1.54
CA GLU A 58 -0.38 8.17 -2.60
C GLU A 58 -0.19 9.69 -2.58
N TYR A 59 -0.10 10.32 -3.75
CA TYR A 59 -0.07 11.78 -3.84
C TYR A 59 -1.49 12.35 -3.92
N ILE A 60 -1.86 13.14 -2.90
CA ILE A 60 -3.17 13.78 -2.78
C ILE A 60 -3.06 15.27 -3.13
N ASP A 61 -4.10 15.79 -3.79
CA ASP A 61 -4.24 17.21 -4.14
C ASP A 61 -5.72 17.63 -4.03
N ASP A 62 -6.19 17.71 -2.79
CA ASP A 62 -7.55 18.13 -2.43
C ASP A 62 -7.51 19.23 -1.37
N ARG A 63 -8.25 19.09 -0.26
CA ARG A 63 -8.06 19.94 0.94
C ARG A 63 -6.61 19.87 1.42
N PHE A 64 -5.95 18.72 1.25
CA PHE A 64 -4.55 18.51 1.56
C PHE A 64 -3.74 18.27 0.29
N THR A 65 -2.47 18.67 0.31
CA THR A 65 -1.56 18.47 -0.82
C THR A 65 -0.26 17.83 -0.35
N GLY A 66 0.09 16.68 -0.93
CA GLY A 66 1.33 15.96 -0.65
C GLY A 66 1.19 14.45 -0.74
N TYR A 67 2.29 13.73 -0.50
CA TYR A 67 2.28 12.29 -0.34
C TYR A 67 1.74 11.94 1.04
N HIS A 68 0.64 11.19 1.08
CA HIS A 68 0.04 10.73 2.31
C HIS A 68 0.97 9.72 3.00
N VAL A 69 1.19 9.88 4.31
CA VAL A 69 2.16 9.09 5.08
C VAL A 69 1.50 8.26 6.18
N ALA A 70 0.25 7.92 5.95
CA ALA A 70 -0.60 7.10 6.80
C ALA A 70 -1.41 6.17 5.90
N ASP A 71 -2.18 5.28 6.51
CA ASP A 71 -3.32 4.65 5.85
C ASP A 71 -4.60 5.28 6.37
N ASP A 72 -5.47 5.72 5.46
CA ASP A 72 -6.83 6.06 5.81
C ASP A 72 -7.72 4.82 5.67
N VAL A 73 -8.50 4.50 6.71
CA VAL A 73 -9.35 3.31 6.76
C VAL A 73 -10.81 3.70 6.97
N GLU A 74 -11.64 3.48 5.95
CA GLU A 74 -13.08 3.71 5.99
C GLU A 74 -13.77 2.69 6.91
N PRO A 75 -14.76 3.09 7.72
CA PRO A 75 -15.56 2.15 8.51
C PRO A 75 -16.56 1.41 7.61
N ASP A 76 -17.04 0.26 8.08
CA ASP A 76 -18.13 -0.47 7.41
C ASP A 76 -19.48 0.28 7.47
N SER A 77 -19.60 1.30 8.32
CA SER A 77 -20.83 2.06 8.52
C SER A 77 -20.54 3.44 9.09
N LEU A 78 -21.08 4.47 8.44
CA LEU A 78 -21.01 5.85 8.93
C LEU A 78 -21.84 6.06 10.22
N GLU A 79 -22.93 5.31 10.36
CA GLU A 79 -23.92 5.45 11.45
C GLU A 79 -23.54 4.74 12.76
N ARG A 80 -22.59 3.79 12.71
CA ARG A 80 -22.18 3.03 13.89
C ARG A 80 -20.89 3.58 14.47
N GLU A 81 -20.75 3.47 15.79
CA GLU A 81 -19.45 3.64 16.44
C GLU A 81 -18.48 2.61 15.87
N THR A 82 -17.27 3.08 15.54
CA THR A 82 -16.16 2.23 15.09
C THR A 82 -15.07 2.31 16.13
N PRO A 83 -14.88 1.26 16.96
CA PRO A 83 -13.88 1.27 18.01
C PRO A 83 -12.48 1.15 17.40
N VAL A 84 -11.59 2.02 17.83
CA VAL A 84 -10.16 2.00 17.53
C VAL A 84 -9.41 1.45 18.73
N VAL A 85 -8.44 0.59 18.48
CA VAL A 85 -7.60 -0.05 19.50
C VAL A 85 -6.13 0.25 19.28
N SER A 86 -5.34 0.15 20.35
CA SER A 86 -3.89 0.29 20.25
C SER A 86 -3.29 -0.93 19.56
N ILE A 87 -2.43 -0.72 18.55
CA ILE A 87 -1.84 -1.81 17.77
C ILE A 87 -0.96 -2.75 18.61
N THR A 88 -0.39 -2.25 19.70
CA THR A 88 0.41 -3.03 20.65
C THR A 88 0.53 -2.30 21.99
N LYS A 89 1.23 -2.89 22.97
CA LYS A 89 1.47 -2.22 24.25
C LYS A 89 2.30 -0.96 24.05
N GLY A 90 2.02 0.09 24.81
CA GLY A 90 2.69 1.37 24.63
C GLY A 90 2.44 2.36 25.75
N THR A 91 2.93 3.57 25.55
CA THR A 91 2.66 4.72 26.40
C THR A 91 1.99 5.81 25.57
N VAL A 92 0.84 6.29 26.02
CA VAL A 92 0.14 7.38 25.37
C VAL A 92 0.99 8.64 25.50
N ALA A 93 1.43 9.20 24.38
CA ALA A 93 2.23 10.42 24.36
C ALA A 93 1.34 11.66 24.29
N ARG A 94 0.21 11.59 23.57
CA ARG A 94 -0.68 12.73 23.33
C ARG A 94 -2.13 12.28 23.20
N VAL A 95 -3.03 13.10 23.73
CA VAL A 95 -4.48 13.06 23.47
C VAL A 95 -4.90 14.52 23.32
N ASP A 96 -5.26 14.95 22.12
CA ASP A 96 -5.47 16.37 21.83
C ASP A 96 -6.31 16.58 20.57
N PHE A 97 -6.85 17.79 20.41
CA PHE A 97 -7.46 18.24 19.17
C PHE A 97 -6.42 18.94 18.29
N VAL A 98 -6.26 18.48 17.04
CA VAL A 98 -5.27 19.02 16.10
C VAL A 98 -5.91 19.31 14.76
N GLY A 99 -5.72 20.52 14.24
CA GLY A 99 -6.19 20.88 12.89
C GLY A 99 -5.63 19.92 11.84
N GLY A 100 -6.49 19.47 10.93
CA GLY A 100 -6.22 18.41 9.96
C GLY A 100 -6.52 16.99 10.47
N TYR A 101 -6.47 16.75 11.78
CA TYR A 101 -6.75 15.45 12.40
C TYR A 101 -8.10 15.40 13.12
N GLY A 102 -8.62 16.53 13.59
CA GLY A 102 -9.67 16.53 14.60
C GLY A 102 -9.12 15.95 15.90
N GLY A 103 -9.76 14.92 16.45
CA GLY A 103 -9.22 14.18 17.59
C GLY A 103 -8.01 13.32 17.23
N LEU A 104 -6.91 13.52 17.94
CA LEU A 104 -5.65 12.80 17.76
C LEU A 104 -5.23 12.12 19.06
N VAL A 105 -4.96 10.81 18.98
CA VAL A 105 -4.21 10.06 19.99
C VAL A 105 -2.87 9.63 19.40
N VAL A 106 -1.80 9.81 20.18
CA VAL A 106 -0.44 9.38 19.81
C VAL A 106 0.06 8.39 20.85
N VAL A 107 0.56 7.25 20.41
CA VAL A 107 1.08 6.19 21.30
C VAL A 107 2.49 5.81 20.87
N GLU A 108 3.42 5.82 21.83
CA GLU A 108 4.77 5.31 21.66
C GLU A 108 4.81 3.82 22.01
N HIS A 109 5.37 3.01 21.13
CA HIS A 109 5.52 1.58 21.29
C HIS A 109 7.00 1.19 21.29
N THR A 110 7.32 0.05 21.91
CA THR A 110 8.61 -0.62 21.72
C THR A 110 8.34 -1.97 21.08
N VAL A 111 8.73 -2.10 19.81
CA VAL A 111 8.51 -3.28 18.98
C VAL A 111 9.88 -3.73 18.48
N ASP A 112 10.23 -5.00 18.66
CA ASP A 112 11.53 -5.55 18.26
C ASP A 112 12.75 -4.77 18.79
N ARG A 113 12.61 -4.19 19.98
CA ARG A 113 13.59 -3.30 20.66
C ARG A 113 13.79 -1.93 20.01
N GLU A 114 13.06 -1.64 18.94
CA GLU A 114 12.99 -0.33 18.33
C GLU A 114 11.79 0.44 18.88
N VAL A 115 11.92 1.76 18.97
CA VAL A 115 10.80 2.62 19.35
C VAL A 115 10.10 3.09 18.09
N ILE A 116 8.79 2.96 18.07
CA ILE A 116 7.93 3.51 17.01
C ILE A 116 6.84 4.36 17.65
N THR A 117 6.29 5.28 16.87
CA THR A 117 5.13 6.08 17.27
C THR A 117 3.99 5.85 16.30
N ALA A 118 2.81 5.62 16.86
CA ALA A 118 1.56 5.48 16.12
C ALA A 118 0.66 6.70 16.32
N LEU A 119 0.11 7.21 15.22
CA LEU A 119 -0.84 8.31 15.16
C LEU A 119 -2.22 7.75 14.83
N TYR A 120 -3.22 8.09 15.65
CA TYR A 120 -4.62 7.69 15.47
C TYR A 120 -5.47 8.96 15.37
N GLY A 121 -5.81 9.35 14.14
CA GLY A 121 -6.59 10.55 13.83
C GLY A 121 -8.09 10.32 13.74
N HIS A 122 -8.84 11.43 13.67
CA HIS A 122 -10.29 11.49 13.50
C HIS A 122 -11.07 10.74 14.58
N LEU A 123 -10.61 10.81 15.83
CA LEU A 123 -11.25 10.18 16.98
C LEU A 123 -12.24 11.11 17.69
N ASP A 124 -13.32 10.55 18.21
CA ASP A 124 -14.13 11.20 19.24
C ASP A 124 -13.33 11.22 20.55
N LEU A 125 -12.77 12.38 20.91
CA LEU A 125 -12.00 12.54 22.15
C LEU A 125 -12.84 12.35 23.42
N GLY A 126 -14.16 12.51 23.36
CA GLY A 126 -15.08 12.22 24.46
C GLY A 126 -15.18 10.71 24.77
N SER A 127 -14.88 9.85 23.81
CA SER A 127 -14.78 8.39 24.00
C SER A 127 -13.43 7.93 24.56
N VAL A 128 -12.37 8.74 24.42
CA VAL A 128 -11.01 8.41 24.89
C VAL A 128 -10.98 8.40 26.43
N ARG A 129 -10.30 7.41 27.02
CA ARG A 129 -10.16 7.25 28.48
C ARG A 129 -8.74 7.47 28.99
N PHE A 130 -7.79 7.62 28.08
CA PHE A 130 -6.38 7.82 28.37
C PHE A 130 -5.99 9.29 28.36
N LYS A 131 -4.87 9.59 29.01
CA LYS A 131 -4.13 10.85 28.94
C LYS A 131 -2.65 10.55 28.73
N SER A 132 -1.89 11.58 28.37
CA SER A 132 -0.43 11.47 28.23
C SER A 132 0.21 10.84 29.49
N GLY A 133 1.10 9.87 29.27
CA GLY A 133 1.79 9.08 30.28
C GLY A 133 1.08 7.78 30.69
N ASP A 134 -0.19 7.57 30.30
CA ASP A 134 -0.88 6.31 30.61
C ASP A 134 -0.33 5.15 29.75
N LEU A 135 -0.33 3.95 30.33
CA LEU A 135 0.02 2.72 29.62
C LEU A 135 -1.21 2.15 28.93
N VAL A 136 -0.99 1.55 27.77
CA VAL A 136 -2.02 0.86 26.99
C VAL A 136 -1.48 -0.51 26.57
N GLU A 137 -2.36 -1.50 26.49
CA GLU A 137 -2.05 -2.86 26.04
C GLU A 137 -2.45 -3.10 24.57
N ALA A 138 -1.89 -4.16 23.98
CA ALA A 138 -2.25 -4.56 22.62
C ALA A 138 -3.74 -4.91 22.49
N GLY A 139 -4.44 -4.21 21.60
CA GLY A 139 -5.88 -4.36 21.38
C GLY A 139 -6.76 -3.66 22.41
N GLU A 140 -6.17 -2.85 23.30
CA GLU A 140 -6.96 -2.05 24.23
C GLU A 140 -7.61 -0.86 23.52
N PHE A 141 -8.88 -0.61 23.85
CA PHE A 141 -9.70 0.44 23.26
C PHE A 141 -9.13 1.83 23.54
N ILE A 142 -8.76 2.57 22.50
CA ILE A 142 -8.20 3.93 22.63
C ILE A 142 -9.26 5.02 22.42
N GLY A 143 -10.32 4.74 21.65
CA GLY A 143 -11.41 5.68 21.34
C GLY A 143 -12.26 5.17 20.17
N ASN A 144 -13.42 5.79 19.95
CA ASN A 144 -14.23 5.62 18.76
C ASN A 144 -13.78 6.61 17.68
N LEU A 145 -14.00 6.28 16.40
CA LEU A 145 -13.98 7.27 15.34
C LEU A 145 -15.04 8.35 15.59
N GLY A 146 -14.69 9.59 15.30
CA GLY A 146 -15.61 10.72 15.32
C GLY A 146 -16.70 10.59 14.25
N ASP A 147 -17.75 11.39 14.38
CA ASP A 147 -18.85 11.37 13.42
C ASP A 147 -18.46 11.99 12.07
N ASP A 148 -19.13 11.54 10.99
CA ASP A 148 -18.85 12.00 9.63
C ASP A 148 -19.00 13.51 9.48
N ALA A 149 -17.99 14.16 8.87
CA ALA A 149 -17.93 15.61 8.66
C ALA A 149 -18.19 16.45 9.93
N SER A 150 -17.80 15.95 11.09
CA SER A 150 -17.99 16.59 12.39
C SER A 150 -16.77 17.41 12.83
N GLU A 151 -16.88 18.09 13.97
CA GLU A 151 -15.71 18.74 14.59
C GLU A 151 -14.63 17.70 14.96
N GLU A 152 -15.02 16.52 15.43
CA GLU A 152 -14.13 15.43 15.86
C GLU A 152 -13.24 14.90 14.72
N THR A 153 -13.67 15.07 13.47
CA THR A 153 -12.91 14.72 12.27
C THR A 153 -12.29 15.93 11.58
N ASP A 154 -12.38 17.13 12.17
CA ASP A 154 -12.04 18.42 11.55
C ASP A 154 -12.76 18.64 10.20
N GLY A 155 -14.00 18.14 10.08
CA GLY A 155 -14.83 18.22 8.89
C GLY A 155 -14.46 17.22 7.79
N GLU A 156 -13.53 16.29 8.03
CA GLU A 156 -13.25 15.18 7.12
C GLU A 156 -14.33 14.09 7.18
N ARG A 157 -14.34 13.22 6.16
CA ARG A 157 -15.11 11.97 6.17
C ARG A 157 -14.80 11.14 7.43
N LYS A 158 -15.74 10.31 7.89
CA LYS A 158 -15.48 9.37 8.99
C LYS A 158 -14.53 8.26 8.54
N HIS A 159 -13.31 8.26 9.06
CA HIS A 159 -12.30 7.23 8.81
C HIS A 159 -11.24 7.23 9.91
N LEU A 160 -10.47 6.16 10.05
CA LEU A 160 -9.24 6.20 10.82
C LEU A 160 -8.11 6.72 9.94
N HIS A 161 -7.40 7.78 10.36
CA HIS A 161 -6.09 8.11 9.81
C HIS A 161 -5.00 7.46 10.69
N PHE A 162 -4.31 6.45 10.16
CA PHE A 162 -3.33 5.64 10.89
C PHE A 162 -1.91 5.81 10.35
N GLY A 163 -1.08 6.58 11.06
CA GLY A 163 0.32 6.83 10.69
C GLY A 163 1.31 6.12 11.61
N LEU A 164 2.47 5.74 11.07
CA LEU A 164 3.57 5.14 11.82
C LEU A 164 4.91 5.79 11.45
N HIS A 165 5.74 6.09 12.44
CA HIS A 165 7.12 6.50 12.20
C HIS A 165 8.07 5.97 13.27
N GLU A 166 9.36 5.91 12.94
CA GLU A 166 10.40 5.51 13.89
C GLU A 166 10.66 6.59 14.95
N GLY A 167 11.07 6.16 16.13
CA GLY A 167 11.53 7.00 17.23
C GLY A 167 10.43 7.76 17.99
N ARG A 168 10.83 8.34 19.13
CA ARG A 168 9.99 9.27 19.90
C ARG A 168 10.11 10.66 19.29
N SER A 169 9.03 11.17 18.69
CA SER A 169 9.03 12.53 18.15
C SER A 169 7.62 13.11 18.10
N GLU A 170 7.53 14.44 18.03
CA GLU A 170 6.26 15.16 17.83
C GLU A 170 5.85 15.24 16.35
N LYS A 171 6.43 14.38 15.49
CA LYS A 171 6.13 14.32 14.06
C LYS A 171 4.69 13.83 13.87
N ILE A 172 3.83 14.74 13.43
CA ILE A 172 2.39 14.49 13.20
C ILE A 172 1.97 14.90 11.79
N ASN A 173 2.89 14.91 10.83
CA ASN A 173 2.54 15.28 9.46
C ASN A 173 1.64 14.17 8.89
N GLY A 174 0.45 14.52 8.37
CA GLY A 174 -0.37 13.57 7.59
C GLY A 174 0.11 13.43 6.14
N TYR A 175 0.91 14.41 5.67
CA TYR A 175 1.38 14.49 4.29
C TYR A 175 2.81 15.04 4.22
N GLU A 176 3.60 14.52 3.28
CA GLU A 176 4.95 14.98 2.98
C GLU A 176 5.06 15.56 1.56
N ALA A 177 5.86 16.59 1.37
CA ALA A 177 5.97 17.27 0.06
C ALA A 177 6.76 16.45 -0.99
N ASN A 178 7.57 15.48 -0.56
CA ASN A 178 8.45 14.73 -1.45
C ASN A 178 8.62 13.27 -1.00
N VAL A 179 8.89 12.39 -1.96
CA VAL A 179 9.05 10.94 -1.75
C VAL A 179 10.20 10.60 -0.81
N SER A 180 11.26 11.42 -0.74
CA SER A 180 12.34 11.19 0.23
C SER A 180 11.84 11.25 1.67
N ALA A 181 11.00 12.23 2.01
CA ALA A 181 10.44 12.34 3.36
C ALA A 181 9.42 11.24 3.67
N VAL A 182 8.74 10.67 2.66
CA VAL A 182 7.87 9.49 2.82
C VAL A 182 8.68 8.30 3.35
N ARG A 183 9.95 8.15 2.97
CA ARG A 183 10.82 7.06 3.45
C ARG A 183 11.18 7.18 4.94
N ASP A 184 10.96 8.34 5.55
CA ASP A 184 11.12 8.55 7.00
C ASP A 184 9.86 8.16 7.78
N TRP A 185 8.87 7.55 7.11
CA TRP A 185 7.67 6.99 7.70
C TRP A 185 7.64 5.48 7.47
N ILE A 186 7.02 4.77 8.40
CA ILE A 186 6.83 3.33 8.29
C ILE A 186 5.56 3.10 7.46
N ASN A 187 5.68 2.35 6.36
CA ASN A 187 4.52 1.88 5.62
C ASN A 187 3.70 0.93 6.51
N PRO A 188 2.45 1.27 6.90
CA PRO A 188 1.69 0.44 7.83
C PRO A 188 1.40 -0.97 7.28
N THR A 189 1.24 -1.12 5.97
CA THR A 189 1.09 -2.44 5.33
C THR A 189 2.29 -3.33 5.60
N ASP A 190 3.50 -2.81 5.40
CA ASP A 190 4.74 -3.55 5.59
C ASP A 190 4.96 -3.87 7.07
N PHE A 191 4.63 -2.92 7.96
CA PHE A 191 4.67 -3.14 9.40
C PHE A 191 3.80 -4.33 9.81
N PHE A 192 2.53 -4.38 9.40
CA PHE A 192 1.66 -5.48 9.79
C PHE A 192 2.11 -6.82 9.18
N ILE A 193 2.53 -6.84 7.91
CA ILE A 193 3.05 -8.05 7.26
C ILE A 193 4.29 -8.59 7.99
N ALA A 194 5.22 -7.71 8.37
CA ALA A 194 6.43 -8.09 9.10
C ALA A 194 6.13 -8.74 10.47
N HIS A 195 4.97 -8.41 11.06
CA HIS A 195 4.52 -8.94 12.34
C HIS A 195 3.45 -10.04 12.22
N GLY A 196 3.38 -10.70 11.06
CA GLY A 196 2.55 -11.89 10.85
C GLY A 196 1.06 -11.63 10.63
N LEU A 197 0.67 -10.37 10.41
CA LEU A 197 -0.69 -9.99 10.04
C LEU A 197 -0.80 -9.89 8.51
N ASP A 198 -1.75 -10.61 7.92
CA ASP A 198 -2.05 -10.45 6.50
C ASP A 198 -2.76 -9.12 6.25
N ALA A 199 -1.98 -8.10 5.89
CA ALA A 199 -2.49 -6.79 5.50
C ALA A 199 -2.80 -6.69 4.00
N THR A 200 -2.89 -7.81 3.27
CA THR A 200 -3.25 -7.82 1.85
C THR A 200 -4.75 -7.56 1.70
N THR A 201 -5.14 -6.64 0.81
CA THR A 201 -6.56 -6.39 0.50
C THR A 201 -7.12 -7.49 -0.40
N SER A 202 -8.38 -7.86 -0.20
CA SER A 202 -9.07 -8.77 -1.11
C SER A 202 -9.23 -8.11 -2.48
N GLY A 203 -9.16 -8.90 -3.56
CA GLY A 203 -9.47 -8.39 -4.90
C GLY A 203 -10.88 -7.77 -4.93
N ARG A 204 -10.99 -6.57 -5.50
CA ARG A 204 -12.24 -5.80 -5.52
C ARG A 204 -12.53 -5.23 -6.90
N ARG A 205 -13.80 -4.94 -7.14
CA ARG A 205 -14.20 -4.23 -8.36
C ARG A 205 -13.96 -2.74 -8.20
N VAL A 206 -13.22 -2.15 -9.12
CA VAL A 206 -13.05 -0.70 -9.24
C VAL A 206 -14.35 -0.12 -9.79
N ASP A 207 -14.98 0.78 -9.03
CA ASP A 207 -16.22 1.46 -9.40
C ASP A 207 -15.95 2.95 -9.67
N PRO A 208 -16.03 3.41 -10.93
CA PRO A 208 -15.75 4.79 -11.28
C PRO A 208 -16.69 5.82 -10.63
N ASN A 209 -17.78 5.40 -9.98
CA ASN A 209 -18.66 6.32 -9.25
C ASN A 209 -18.16 6.65 -7.84
N ILE A 210 -17.23 5.87 -7.29
CA ILE A 210 -16.65 6.09 -5.95
C ILE A 210 -15.16 6.44 -6.00
N GLU A 211 -14.47 5.99 -7.05
CA GLU A 211 -13.03 6.23 -7.22
C GLU A 211 -12.74 7.67 -7.64
N LEU A 212 -11.69 8.25 -7.07
CA LEU A 212 -11.20 9.56 -7.49
C LEU A 212 -10.88 9.55 -8.99
N GLY A 213 -11.36 10.56 -9.73
CA GLY A 213 -11.17 10.64 -11.18
C GLY A 213 -12.03 9.69 -12.01
N GLY A 214 -12.90 8.86 -11.41
CA GLY A 214 -13.76 7.94 -12.17
C GLY A 214 -14.82 8.61 -13.06
N GLY A 215 -15.20 9.87 -12.75
CA GLY A 215 -15.97 10.72 -13.66
C GLY A 215 -15.25 11.02 -14.99
N ILE A 216 -13.93 10.88 -15.03
CA ILE A 216 -13.09 11.03 -16.22
C ILE A 216 -12.76 9.64 -16.80
N LEU A 217 -12.19 8.77 -15.97
CA LEU A 217 -11.90 7.37 -16.29
C LEU A 217 -13.13 6.51 -15.99
N SER A 218 -14.15 6.61 -16.84
CA SER A 218 -15.40 5.87 -16.69
C SER A 218 -15.27 4.40 -17.11
N VAL A 219 -14.33 3.67 -16.50
CA VAL A 219 -14.08 2.24 -16.69
C VAL A 219 -14.17 1.51 -15.36
N SER A 220 -14.62 0.26 -15.43
CA SER A 220 -14.72 -0.64 -14.28
C SER A 220 -14.05 -1.96 -14.63
N PHE A 221 -13.29 -2.50 -13.69
CA PHE A 221 -12.54 -3.74 -13.83
C PHE A 221 -12.33 -4.40 -12.47
N GLU A 222 -11.93 -5.67 -12.49
CA GLU A 222 -11.54 -6.39 -11.29
C GLU A 222 -10.07 -6.06 -10.98
N LEU A 223 -9.84 -5.50 -9.79
CA LEU A 223 -8.51 -5.26 -9.26
C LEU A 223 -7.98 -6.57 -8.65
N PRO A 224 -6.74 -6.99 -8.95
CA PRO A 224 -6.14 -8.15 -8.32
C PRO A 224 -6.07 -8.03 -6.80
N GLU A 225 -6.03 -9.16 -6.11
CA GLU A 225 -5.75 -9.20 -4.67
C GLU A 225 -4.42 -8.52 -4.35
N GLY A 226 -4.40 -7.70 -3.31
CA GLY A 226 -3.22 -6.97 -2.85
C GLY A 226 -2.83 -5.77 -3.71
N TRP A 227 -3.73 -5.26 -4.54
CA TRP A 227 -3.53 -4.06 -5.34
C TRP A 227 -4.50 -2.97 -4.92
N GLU A 228 -4.09 -1.71 -5.07
CA GLU A 228 -4.93 -0.52 -4.90
C GLU A 228 -4.76 0.45 -6.07
N VAL A 229 -5.60 1.50 -6.08
CA VAL A 229 -5.66 2.51 -7.16
C VAL A 229 -5.40 3.91 -6.59
N GLU A 230 -4.37 4.56 -7.11
CA GLU A 230 -4.09 5.98 -6.87
C GLU A 230 -4.64 6.81 -8.04
N TRP A 231 -5.32 7.92 -7.73
CA TRP A 231 -5.63 8.95 -8.72
C TRP A 231 -4.49 9.97 -8.86
N ILE A 232 -4.07 10.21 -10.10
CA ILE A 232 -3.03 11.19 -10.43
C ILE A 232 -3.70 12.39 -11.14
N PRO A 233 -4.04 13.46 -10.41
CA PRO A 233 -4.79 14.59 -10.96
C PRO A 233 -4.01 15.34 -12.06
N GLN A 234 -2.68 15.42 -11.96
CA GLN A 234 -1.86 16.20 -12.88
C GLN A 234 -1.89 15.69 -14.33
N ILE A 235 -2.23 14.41 -14.53
CA ILE A 235 -2.25 13.77 -15.83
C ILE A 235 -3.55 12.98 -16.09
N GLU A 236 -4.53 13.16 -15.21
CA GLU A 236 -5.82 12.48 -15.19
C GLU A 236 -5.69 10.96 -15.41
N ALA A 237 -4.95 10.31 -14.51
CA ALA A 237 -4.57 8.90 -14.63
C ALA A 237 -4.92 8.11 -13.36
N TRP A 238 -5.19 6.82 -13.54
CA TRP A 238 -5.13 5.85 -12.46
C TRP A 238 -3.81 5.12 -12.48
N ASN A 239 -3.15 5.07 -11.33
CA ASN A 239 -1.98 4.24 -11.06
C ASN A 239 -2.42 3.06 -10.19
N LEU A 240 -2.29 1.85 -10.72
CA LEU A 240 -2.56 0.62 -9.97
C LEU A 240 -1.23 0.16 -9.37
N PHE A 241 -1.21 -0.10 -8.07
CA PHE A 241 0.02 -0.38 -7.33
C PHE A 241 -0.20 -1.43 -6.23
N THR A 242 0.88 -2.01 -5.72
CA THR A 242 0.82 -2.85 -4.51
C THR A 242 1.04 -1.98 -3.27
N PRO A 243 0.21 -2.07 -2.20
CA PRO A 243 0.41 -1.27 -0.99
C PRO A 243 1.73 -1.54 -0.27
N SER A 244 2.23 -2.79 -0.33
CA SER A 244 3.52 -3.19 0.27
C SER A 244 4.72 -2.73 -0.54
N GLY A 245 5.75 -2.23 0.14
CA GLY A 245 7.03 -1.77 -0.42
C GLY A 245 7.37 -0.33 -0.05
N GLU A 246 8.59 0.08 -0.41
CA GLU A 246 9.11 1.41 -0.08
C GLU A 246 8.57 2.53 -1.00
N GLY A 247 8.67 3.77 -0.52
CA GLY A 247 8.45 4.98 -1.33
C GLY A 247 6.98 5.35 -1.52
N SER A 248 6.67 5.95 -2.66
CA SER A 248 5.31 6.35 -3.05
C SER A 248 4.53 5.23 -3.72
N ALA A 249 3.21 5.41 -3.86
CA ALA A 249 2.36 4.53 -4.68
C ALA A 249 2.87 4.41 -6.13
N ARG A 250 3.56 5.44 -6.64
CA ARG A 250 4.15 5.43 -8.00
C ARG A 250 5.45 4.64 -8.08
N ASP A 251 6.22 4.58 -7.00
CA ASP A 251 7.40 3.71 -6.92
C ASP A 251 6.98 2.23 -6.89
N ARG A 252 5.81 1.93 -6.31
CA ARG A 252 5.19 0.59 -6.24
C ARG A 252 4.24 0.26 -7.40
N SER A 253 4.25 1.10 -8.44
CA SER A 253 3.32 1.01 -9.55
C SER A 253 3.45 -0.28 -10.35
N GLN A 254 2.31 -0.88 -10.66
CA GLN A 254 2.18 -2.07 -11.48
C GLN A 254 1.59 -1.77 -12.85
N MET A 255 0.61 -0.86 -12.93
CA MET A 255 -0.03 -0.46 -14.18
C MET A 255 -0.43 1.01 -14.13
N LEU A 256 -0.48 1.66 -15.29
CA LEU A 256 -1.00 3.02 -15.43
C LEU A 256 -2.11 3.04 -16.48
N ILE A 257 -3.27 3.58 -16.10
CA ILE A 257 -4.43 3.78 -16.98
C ILE A 257 -4.61 5.27 -17.22
N ARG A 258 -4.65 5.65 -18.49
CA ARG A 258 -4.94 7.01 -18.94
C ARG A 258 -6.01 6.98 -20.02
N TYR A 259 -6.42 8.17 -20.45
CA TYR A 259 -7.26 8.32 -21.63
C TYR A 259 -6.72 9.42 -22.55
N PHE A 260 -7.21 9.41 -23.79
CA PHE A 260 -7.18 10.57 -24.67
C PHE A 260 -8.40 10.54 -25.58
N ASP A 261 -8.85 11.73 -26.00
CA ASP A 261 -9.94 11.86 -26.96
C ASP A 261 -9.36 12.19 -28.35
N ALA A 262 -9.66 11.36 -29.34
CA ALA A 262 -9.23 11.58 -30.72
C ALA A 262 -10.24 11.02 -31.74
N SER A 263 -10.41 11.72 -32.86
CA SER A 263 -11.20 11.21 -34.00
C SER A 263 -10.44 10.15 -34.80
N ASN A 264 -9.11 10.24 -34.83
CA ASN A 264 -8.21 9.27 -35.46
C ASN A 264 -7.03 9.02 -34.51
N PHE A 265 -6.57 7.76 -34.43
CA PHE A 265 -5.41 7.41 -33.62
C PHE A 265 -4.15 8.07 -34.21
N VAL A 266 -3.47 8.92 -33.45
CA VAL A 266 -2.25 9.61 -33.88
C VAL A 266 -1.04 8.85 -33.36
N THR A 267 0.02 8.79 -34.16
CA THR A 267 1.27 8.11 -33.81
C THR A 267 1.95 8.76 -32.60
N LEU A 268 2.50 7.92 -31.73
CA LEU A 268 3.24 8.31 -30.54
C LEU A 268 4.62 8.87 -30.94
N SER A 269 4.70 10.16 -31.26
CA SER A 269 5.94 10.80 -31.74
C SER A 269 7.08 10.78 -30.70
N THR A 270 6.75 10.60 -29.43
CA THR A 270 7.65 10.57 -28.28
C THR A 270 8.30 9.22 -28.00
N VAL A 271 7.85 8.15 -28.67
CA VAL A 271 8.34 6.77 -28.42
C VAL A 271 8.78 6.10 -29.71
N THR A 272 9.66 5.12 -29.59
CA THR A 272 9.93 4.12 -30.61
C THR A 272 8.92 2.99 -30.44
N ILE A 273 8.29 2.57 -31.54
CA ILE A 273 7.37 1.42 -31.55
C ILE A 273 8.14 0.21 -32.10
N HIS A 274 8.35 -0.79 -31.26
CA HIS A 274 9.06 -2.03 -31.60
C HIS A 274 8.13 -3.07 -32.21
N SER A 275 6.90 -3.18 -31.71
CA SER A 275 5.83 -3.98 -32.31
C SER A 275 4.46 -3.34 -32.10
N ALA A 276 3.49 -3.76 -32.91
CA ALA A 276 2.11 -3.31 -32.80
C ALA A 276 1.16 -4.42 -33.28
N ASP A 277 0.40 -4.98 -32.36
CA ASP A 277 -0.39 -6.20 -32.55
C ASP A 277 -1.85 -5.95 -32.13
N ASP A 278 -2.79 -6.54 -32.87
CA ASP A 278 -4.20 -6.56 -32.44
C ASP A 278 -4.40 -7.72 -31.45
N ILE A 279 -5.06 -7.42 -30.33
CA ILE A 279 -5.36 -8.39 -29.27
C ILE A 279 -6.85 -8.33 -28.90
N ILE A 280 -7.35 -9.41 -28.32
CA ILE A 280 -8.72 -9.46 -27.80
C ILE A 280 -8.70 -9.26 -26.28
N ILE A 281 -9.45 -8.28 -25.79
CA ILE A 281 -9.56 -7.95 -24.36
C ILE A 281 -11.01 -7.93 -23.89
N GLY A 282 -11.18 -7.99 -22.56
CA GLY A 282 -12.49 -7.89 -21.91
C GLY A 282 -13.38 -9.11 -22.11
N LYS A 283 -14.44 -9.22 -21.30
CA LYS A 283 -15.37 -10.37 -21.32
C LYS A 283 -16.18 -10.47 -22.62
N THR A 284 -16.34 -9.36 -23.34
CA THR A 284 -17.12 -9.25 -24.58
C THR A 284 -16.29 -9.39 -25.86
N GLY A 285 -14.97 -9.60 -25.74
CA GLY A 285 -14.09 -9.85 -26.88
C GLY A 285 -13.85 -8.62 -27.75
N TYR A 286 -13.36 -7.52 -27.16
CA TYR A 286 -13.06 -6.28 -27.86
C TYR A 286 -11.66 -6.32 -28.49
N THR A 287 -11.52 -5.91 -29.75
CA THR A 287 -10.22 -5.78 -30.42
C THR A 287 -9.50 -4.51 -29.97
N ALA A 288 -8.47 -4.68 -29.15
CA ALA A 288 -7.56 -3.63 -28.72
C ALA A 288 -6.25 -3.67 -29.51
N ARG A 289 -5.49 -2.57 -29.47
CA ARG A 289 -4.18 -2.47 -30.10
C ARG A 289 -3.11 -2.46 -29.02
N ARG A 290 -2.23 -3.46 -29.01
CA ARG A 290 -1.08 -3.51 -28.11
C ARG A 290 0.17 -3.04 -28.83
N TYR A 291 0.99 -2.27 -28.13
CA TYR A 291 2.26 -1.77 -28.58
C TYR A 291 3.36 -2.18 -27.61
N ASP A 292 4.50 -2.58 -28.14
CA ASP A 292 5.78 -2.60 -27.43
C ASP A 292 6.50 -1.29 -27.74
N ILE A 293 6.64 -0.42 -26.74
CA ILE A 293 7.14 0.93 -26.92
C ILE A 293 8.30 1.24 -25.99
N GLU A 294 9.15 2.17 -26.40
CA GLU A 294 10.26 2.68 -25.61
C GLU A 294 10.36 4.19 -25.78
N LYS A 295 10.48 4.94 -24.69
CA LYS A 295 10.63 6.40 -24.76
C LYS A 295 11.90 6.75 -25.53
N LYS A 296 11.80 7.72 -26.45
CA LYS A 296 12.99 8.20 -27.18
C LYS A 296 13.97 8.91 -26.23
N PRO A 297 15.30 8.68 -26.35
CA PRO A 297 16.28 9.32 -25.46
C PRO A 297 16.26 10.85 -25.46
N SER A 298 15.86 11.48 -26.56
CA SER A 298 15.77 12.94 -26.69
C SER A 298 14.51 13.55 -26.07
N VAL A 299 13.58 12.72 -25.60
CA VAL A 299 12.32 13.16 -25.01
C VAL A 299 12.49 13.19 -23.49
N ALA A 300 12.08 14.29 -22.87
CA ALA A 300 12.06 14.43 -21.42
C ALA A 300 11.24 13.31 -20.77
N ASP A 301 11.57 12.97 -19.53
CA ASP A 301 10.81 11.97 -18.80
C ASP A 301 9.34 12.36 -18.67
N PHE A 302 8.48 11.36 -18.71
CA PHE A 302 7.06 11.53 -18.56
C PHE A 302 6.73 11.93 -17.12
N ALA A 303 6.53 13.24 -16.92
CA ALA A 303 6.21 13.80 -15.61
C ALA A 303 4.96 13.16 -14.98
N TYR A 304 4.96 13.04 -13.66
CA TYR A 304 3.88 12.48 -12.83
C TYR A 304 3.51 11.02 -13.13
N GLN A 305 4.34 10.30 -13.89
CA GLN A 305 4.15 8.88 -14.19
C GLN A 305 5.18 8.04 -13.44
N PRO A 306 4.89 6.76 -13.19
CA PRO A 306 5.87 5.81 -12.69
C PRO A 306 7.14 5.79 -13.55
N SER A 307 8.31 5.63 -12.93
CA SER A 307 9.61 5.71 -13.61
C SER A 307 9.71 4.73 -14.79
N TRP A 308 9.17 3.52 -14.64
CA TRP A 308 9.15 2.47 -15.67
C TRP A 308 8.42 2.88 -16.96
N ARG A 309 7.58 3.93 -16.95
CA ARG A 309 6.99 4.50 -18.18
C ARG A 309 8.03 5.11 -19.11
N ASN A 310 9.22 5.41 -18.62
CA ASN A 310 10.34 5.92 -19.40
C ASN A 310 11.21 4.81 -20.00
N GLU A 311 10.93 3.56 -19.67
CA GLU A 311 11.64 2.38 -20.15
C GLU A 311 10.86 1.69 -21.28
N ARG A 312 11.37 0.57 -21.81
CA ARG A 312 10.63 -0.25 -22.77
C ARG A 312 9.53 -1.03 -22.05
N HIS A 313 8.28 -0.85 -22.45
CA HIS A 313 7.13 -1.46 -21.80
C HIS A 313 5.99 -1.71 -22.79
N LEU A 314 5.01 -2.52 -22.35
CA LEU A 314 3.80 -2.79 -23.12
C LEU A 314 2.72 -1.76 -22.80
N VAL A 315 2.03 -1.31 -23.85
CA VAL A 315 0.85 -0.43 -23.77
C VAL A 315 -0.27 -1.02 -24.60
N THR A 316 -1.47 -1.09 -24.03
CA THR A 316 -2.68 -1.54 -24.71
C THR A 316 -3.69 -0.42 -24.80
N ASP A 317 -4.05 -0.08 -26.03
CA ASP A 317 -5.02 0.96 -26.33
C ASP A 317 -6.34 0.35 -26.80
N PHE A 318 -7.46 0.82 -26.25
CA PHE A 318 -8.79 0.38 -26.64
C PHE A 318 -9.79 1.53 -26.57
N ARG A 319 -10.83 1.52 -27.43
CA ARG A 319 -11.91 2.51 -27.34
C ARG A 319 -12.91 2.09 -26.28
N GLY A 320 -13.45 3.07 -25.55
CA GLY A 320 -14.52 2.82 -24.59
C GLY A 320 -15.81 2.27 -25.21
N ALA A 321 -16.05 2.57 -26.50
CA ALA A 321 -17.06 1.93 -27.34
C ALA A 321 -16.73 2.17 -28.82
N GLU A 322 -17.25 1.34 -29.71
CA GLU A 322 -17.17 1.57 -31.15
C GLU A 322 -17.84 2.90 -31.53
N GLY A 323 -17.20 3.68 -32.40
CA GLY A 323 -17.67 5.03 -32.78
C GLY A 323 -17.43 6.14 -31.75
N ARG A 324 -16.88 5.86 -30.56
CA ARG A 324 -16.49 6.90 -29.60
C ARG A 324 -15.06 7.40 -29.84
N THR A 325 -14.83 8.66 -29.49
CA THR A 325 -13.52 9.33 -29.60
C THR A 325 -12.58 9.02 -28.44
N ARG A 326 -13.09 8.49 -27.31
CA ARG A 326 -12.28 8.18 -26.14
C ARG A 326 -11.55 6.85 -26.27
N TYR A 327 -10.23 6.92 -26.16
CA TYR A 327 -9.35 5.77 -26.02
C TYR A 327 -8.84 5.70 -24.59
N TYR A 328 -8.75 4.49 -24.07
CA TYR A 328 -8.03 4.17 -22.85
C TYR A 328 -6.67 3.60 -23.20
N VAL A 329 -5.67 4.02 -22.45
CA VAL A 329 -4.26 3.64 -22.60
C VAL A 329 -3.85 2.93 -21.33
N VAL A 330 -3.61 1.64 -21.42
CA VAL A 330 -3.22 0.80 -20.28
C VAL A 330 -1.78 0.35 -20.46
N ALA A 331 -0.88 0.95 -19.69
CA ALA A 331 0.53 0.59 -19.66
C ALA A 331 0.79 -0.37 -18.50
N ALA A 332 1.63 -1.38 -18.72
CA ALA A 332 2.03 -2.33 -17.69
C ALA A 332 3.52 -2.14 -17.34
N ASN A 333 3.84 -2.24 -16.05
CA ASN A 333 5.21 -2.31 -15.58
C ASN A 333 5.89 -3.54 -16.26
N PRO A 334 7.07 -3.38 -16.89
CA PRO A 334 7.80 -4.48 -17.53
C PRO A 334 8.06 -5.68 -16.61
N GLU A 335 8.16 -5.46 -15.30
CA GLU A 335 8.41 -6.51 -14.32
C GLU A 335 7.17 -7.37 -14.03
N LEU A 336 5.96 -6.89 -14.36
CA LEU A 336 4.68 -7.57 -14.11
C LEU A 336 4.61 -8.94 -14.81
N ASP A 337 5.16 -9.05 -16.02
CA ASP A 337 5.18 -10.30 -16.79
C ASP A 337 6.28 -11.27 -16.32
N SER A 338 7.26 -10.81 -15.53
CA SER A 338 8.36 -11.65 -15.05
C SER A 338 7.97 -12.55 -13.86
N THR A 339 6.93 -12.18 -13.11
CA THR A 339 6.44 -12.90 -11.92
C THR A 339 5.34 -13.92 -12.23
N SER A 340 4.57 -13.73 -13.30
CA SER A 340 3.56 -14.71 -13.76
C SER A 340 4.19 -16.00 -14.33
N ALA A 341 5.47 -15.97 -14.68
CA ALA A 341 6.26 -17.15 -15.03
C ALA A 341 6.66 -18.04 -13.83
N ARG A 342 6.41 -17.62 -12.57
CA ARG A 342 6.76 -18.37 -11.35
C ARG A 342 5.58 -19.00 -10.60
N ARG A 343 4.33 -18.86 -11.08
CA ARG A 343 3.14 -19.44 -10.45
C ARG A 343 2.41 -20.50 -11.28
N ARG A 344 3.10 -21.19 -12.19
CA ARG A 344 2.63 -22.46 -12.78
C ARG A 344 3.78 -23.45 -12.94
N VAL A 345 3.84 -24.41 -12.02
CA VAL A 345 4.33 -25.78 -12.28
C VAL A 345 3.23 -26.72 -11.84
#